data_AF-A0AA47M581-F1
#
_entry.id   AF-A0AA47M581-F1
#
_cell.length_a   1.000
_cell.length_b   1.000
_cell.length_c   1.000
_cell.angle_alpha   90.00
_cell.angle_beta   90.00
_cell.angle_gamma   90.00
#
_symmetry.space_group_name_H-M   'P 1'
#
loop_
_entity.id
_entity.type
_entity.pdbx_description
1 polymer ?
#
loop_
_entity_poly.entity_id
_entity_poly.type
_entity_poly.pdbx_seq_one_letter_code
_entity_poly.pdbx_strand_id
1 'polypeptide(L)'
;MRLQLLLLLFLTKVSTRSSTNPRLEFIHSVINTKTIRLPSRRVQLIENEENGVIVNTGQQLFSLDFSDFPKLKQVSVQHLGLVANGQDKVYAFFKEKHPAESLESDMWLPFVAQVCMADKGGNKNILEYRWTTHLKARLFCGDRASGQHYPELVDVSFLHKEDGALSAVYALFWNEWSMSAVCVYSIDDIEKVFKTSAFKANKAPVPDQRPGTCTYNSQTDKQMLTFMQKQPEVVDRVRSMNNAGPLLVSQHRYTHILLDTAHTHTLLYLSLVSGRVHKVLDNKTRAFIIAEYRPFTDKAHILDMILHKPTRKLYVSSSKEVVQVDVQSCEKYGPQCEDCVLARDPYCGWNGHQCVEATSETLQDVEKGDHTICLSSKEHKEPRSISAPLGFSVFMRCPVSSRHAEYTWHRPGNITTTCDVIEKSECNVLIERVVLEDGGVYRCMEEERGYKTNRRSFRTAGGK
;
A
#
# COMPACT_ATOMS: atom_id res chain seq x y z
N MET A 1 -15.12 -9.29 -32.16
CA MET A 1 -15.03 -10.73 -32.49
C MET A 1 -13.55 -11.11 -32.56
N ARG A 2 -13.10 -12.04 -31.69
CA ARG A 2 -11.72 -12.57 -31.53
C ARG A 2 -10.66 -11.65 -30.89
N LEU A 3 -10.76 -11.47 -29.57
CA LEU A 3 -9.63 -11.64 -28.62
C LEU A 3 -10.16 -11.87 -27.18
N GLN A 4 -11.21 -12.68 -27.07
CA GLN A 4 -11.72 -13.26 -25.81
C GLN A 4 -11.59 -14.77 -25.96
N LEU A 5 -10.41 -15.34 -25.69
CA LEU A 5 -10.26 -16.81 -25.53
C LEU A 5 -8.94 -17.29 -24.90
N LEU A 6 -8.08 -16.42 -24.35
CA LEU A 6 -6.74 -16.84 -23.88
C LEU A 6 -6.46 -16.73 -22.38
N LEU A 7 -7.42 -16.32 -21.54
CA LEU A 7 -7.24 -16.32 -20.08
C LEU A 7 -8.17 -17.25 -19.29
N LEU A 8 -9.08 -17.96 -19.98
CA LEU A 8 -10.05 -18.88 -19.36
C LEU A 8 -9.57 -20.34 -19.28
N LEU A 9 -8.30 -20.63 -19.59
CA LEU A 9 -7.80 -22.01 -19.74
C LEU A 9 -6.73 -22.48 -18.74
N PHE A 10 -6.37 -21.71 -17.71
CA PHE A 10 -5.54 -22.26 -16.63
C PHE A 10 -6.36 -22.56 -15.37
N LEU A 11 -6.94 -23.78 -15.39
CA LEU A 11 -7.30 -24.65 -14.25
C LEU A 11 -8.77 -24.66 -13.76
N THR A 12 -9.71 -24.96 -14.64
CA THR A 12 -10.91 -25.74 -14.27
C THR A 12 -10.86 -27.12 -14.93
N LYS A 13 -10.63 -28.16 -14.12
CA LYS A 13 -11.05 -29.54 -14.41
C LYS A 13 -12.15 -29.85 -13.40
N VAL A 14 -13.41 -29.68 -13.79
CA VAL A 14 -14.54 -30.39 -13.18
C VAL A 14 -15.40 -30.88 -14.35
N SER A 15 -15.45 -32.19 -14.49
CA SER A 15 -16.37 -32.88 -15.38
C SER A 15 -17.77 -32.87 -14.76
N THR A 16 -18.74 -32.51 -15.58
CA THR A 16 -20.20 -32.77 -15.47
C THR A 16 -20.48 -34.25 -15.18
N ARG A 17 -21.63 -34.76 -14.67
CA ARG A 17 -23.06 -34.37 -14.57
C ARG A 17 -23.70 -35.39 -13.59
N SER A 18 -24.77 -35.12 -12.84
CA SER A 18 -26.16 -35.34 -13.28
C SER A 18 -27.13 -34.97 -12.13
N SER A 19 -28.05 -34.06 -12.41
CA SER A 19 -29.15 -33.62 -11.56
C SER A 19 -30.43 -34.42 -11.86
N THR A 20 -31.29 -34.64 -10.86
CA THR A 20 -32.73 -34.92 -11.04
C THR A 20 -33.56 -34.33 -9.89
N ASN A 21 -33.83 -33.00 -9.90
CA ASN A 21 -35.13 -32.37 -9.59
C ASN A 21 -35.03 -30.83 -9.45
N PRO A 22 -36.14 -30.08 -9.67
CA PRO A 22 -36.12 -28.81 -10.38
C PRO A 22 -36.67 -27.67 -9.51
N ARG A 23 -35.84 -26.65 -9.28
CA ARG A 23 -36.22 -25.25 -9.05
C ARG A 23 -35.01 -24.55 -8.45
N LEU A 24 -34.26 -23.87 -9.31
CA LEU A 24 -33.40 -22.74 -8.99
C LEU A 24 -32.90 -22.23 -10.34
N GLU A 25 -33.71 -21.38 -10.96
CA GLU A 25 -33.21 -20.46 -11.99
C GLU A 25 -32.27 -19.48 -11.29
N PHE A 26 -30.96 -19.69 -11.47
CA PHE A 26 -29.96 -18.70 -11.10
C PHE A 26 -29.81 -17.71 -12.25
N ILE A 27 -30.18 -16.46 -11.97
CA ILE A 27 -29.92 -15.29 -12.80
C ILE A 27 -28.40 -15.05 -12.83
N HIS A 28 -27.90 -14.80 -14.03
CA HIS A 28 -26.52 -14.41 -14.33
C HIS A 28 -26.15 -13.07 -13.68
N SER A 29 -25.11 -13.03 -12.85
CA SER A 29 -24.37 -11.79 -12.52
C SER A 29 -22.90 -12.08 -12.17
N VAL A 30 -22.05 -11.09 -12.39
CA VAL A 30 -20.59 -11.16 -12.40
C VAL A 30 -20.04 -11.29 -10.97
N ILE A 31 -19.48 -12.45 -10.64
CA ILE A 31 -18.91 -12.74 -9.31
C ILE A 31 -17.48 -12.19 -9.23
N ASN A 32 -17.23 -11.33 -8.24
CA ASN A 32 -15.90 -10.82 -7.90
C ASN A 32 -15.13 -11.87 -7.06
N THR A 33 -14.69 -12.97 -7.67
CA THR A 33 -14.02 -14.05 -6.93
C THR A 33 -12.54 -13.72 -6.62
N LYS A 34 -12.21 -13.37 -5.37
CA LYS A 34 -10.82 -13.41 -4.88
C LYS A 34 -10.46 -14.84 -4.47
N THR A 35 -9.66 -15.53 -5.28
CA THR A 35 -9.21 -16.90 -4.99
C THR A 35 -7.90 -16.87 -4.19
N ILE A 36 -7.94 -17.22 -2.90
CA ILE A 36 -6.74 -17.39 -2.07
C ILE A 36 -6.21 -18.82 -2.25
N ARG A 37 -4.99 -18.98 -2.77
CA ARG A 37 -4.31 -20.28 -2.83
C ARG A 37 -3.52 -20.51 -1.54
N LEU A 38 -3.98 -21.41 -0.69
CA LEU A 38 -3.19 -21.94 0.44
C LEU A 38 -2.40 -23.17 -0.02
N PRO A 39 -1.20 -23.41 0.54
CA PRO A 39 -0.49 -24.66 0.31
C PRO A 39 -1.28 -25.78 1.03
N SER A 40 -1.84 -26.70 0.24
CA SER A 40 -2.46 -27.98 0.60
C SER A 40 -3.99 -28.10 0.60
N ARG A 41 -4.79 -27.03 0.66
CA ARG A 41 -6.27 -27.10 0.46
C ARG A 41 -6.82 -25.83 -0.18
N ARG A 42 -7.71 -25.97 -1.17
CA ARG A 42 -8.38 -24.84 -1.83
C ARG A 42 -9.48 -24.31 -0.91
N VAL A 43 -9.24 -23.17 -0.28
CA VAL A 43 -10.31 -22.39 0.34
C VAL A 43 -10.78 -21.35 -0.68
N GLN A 44 -12.05 -21.40 -1.09
CA GLN A 44 -12.64 -20.42 -2.02
C GLN A 44 -13.52 -19.44 -1.25
N LEU A 45 -13.32 -18.15 -1.49
CA LEU A 45 -14.16 -17.08 -0.95
C LEU A 45 -15.12 -16.64 -2.06
N ILE A 46 -16.42 -16.64 -1.77
CA ILE A 46 -17.46 -16.16 -2.67
C ILE A 46 -18.15 -15.00 -1.97
N GLU A 47 -17.97 -13.78 -2.50
CA GLU A 47 -18.78 -12.62 -2.10
C GLU A 47 -20.19 -12.77 -2.68
N ASN A 48 -21.20 -12.67 -1.82
CA ASN A 48 -22.61 -12.62 -2.22
C ASN A 48 -23.06 -11.16 -2.39
N GLU A 49 -24.06 -10.91 -3.25
CA GLU A 49 -24.61 -9.58 -3.55
C GLU A 49 -25.20 -8.86 -2.33
N GLU A 50 -25.43 -9.58 -1.22
CA GLU A 50 -25.95 -9.07 0.05
C GLU A 50 -24.86 -8.85 1.13
N ASN A 51 -23.63 -8.55 0.73
CA ASN A 51 -22.44 -8.36 1.60
C ASN A 51 -21.92 -9.61 2.33
N GLY A 52 -22.53 -10.79 2.14
CA GLY A 52 -22.09 -12.09 2.66
C GLY A 52 -20.73 -12.56 2.14
N VAL A 53 -19.93 -13.24 2.97
CA VAL A 53 -18.72 -13.95 2.52
C VAL A 53 -18.88 -15.45 2.77
N ILE A 54 -18.92 -16.24 1.70
CA ILE A 54 -18.98 -17.70 1.80
C ILE A 54 -17.55 -18.24 1.76
N VAL A 55 -17.16 -18.97 2.79
CA VAL A 55 -15.88 -19.66 2.89
C VAL A 55 -16.09 -21.14 2.58
N ASN A 56 -15.63 -21.57 1.41
CA ASN A 56 -15.63 -22.98 1.01
C ASN A 56 -14.31 -23.62 1.42
N THR A 57 -14.31 -24.58 2.34
CA THR A 57 -13.09 -25.27 2.81
C THR A 57 -12.80 -26.57 2.06
N GLY A 58 -13.63 -26.94 1.09
CA GLY A 58 -13.57 -28.22 0.36
C GLY A 58 -14.26 -29.40 1.07
N GLN A 59 -14.68 -29.25 2.33
CA GLN A 59 -15.53 -30.22 3.05
C GLN A 59 -16.89 -29.64 3.44
N GLN A 60 -16.96 -28.34 3.75
CA GLN A 60 -18.16 -27.62 4.13
C GLN A 60 -18.16 -26.20 3.55
N LEU A 61 -19.36 -25.64 3.36
CA LEU A 61 -19.58 -24.24 3.05
C LEU A 61 -19.95 -23.51 4.33
N PHE A 62 -19.16 -22.51 4.71
CA PHE A 62 -19.49 -21.61 5.82
C PHE A 62 -20.04 -20.32 5.22
N SER A 63 -21.26 -19.95 5.60
CA SER A 63 -21.82 -18.64 5.26
C SER A 63 -21.50 -17.67 6.39
N LEU A 64 -20.83 -16.55 6.08
CA LEU A 64 -20.97 -15.35 6.89
C LEU A 64 -22.30 -14.70 6.49
N ASP A 65 -23.39 -15.27 7.02
CA ASP A 65 -24.74 -14.77 6.77
C ASP A 65 -25.03 -13.61 7.72
N PHE A 66 -25.26 -12.42 7.16
CA PHE A 66 -25.57 -11.22 7.94
C PHE A 66 -27.00 -11.24 8.54
N SER A 67 -27.82 -12.24 8.16
CA SER A 67 -29.14 -12.47 8.77
C SER A 67 -29.09 -13.13 10.15
N ASP A 68 -27.93 -13.68 10.57
CA ASP A 68 -27.69 -14.22 11.92
C ASP A 68 -27.59 -13.16 13.03
N PHE A 69 -27.64 -11.87 12.67
CA PHE A 69 -27.72 -10.77 13.61
C PHE A 69 -29.19 -10.42 13.87
N PRO A 70 -29.76 -10.75 15.05
CA PRO A 70 -31.13 -10.36 15.36
C PRO A 70 -31.22 -8.84 15.31
N LYS A 71 -32.05 -8.28 14.41
CA LYS A 71 -32.43 -6.86 14.22
C LYS A 71 -31.95 -5.88 15.33
N LEU A 72 -30.64 -5.69 15.42
CA LEU A 72 -29.97 -4.75 16.30
C LEU A 72 -29.44 -3.70 15.36
N LYS A 73 -29.97 -2.47 15.48
CA LYS A 73 -29.61 -1.24 14.75
C LYS A 73 -28.40 -1.43 13.81
N GLN A 74 -28.71 -1.57 12.52
CA GLN A 74 -27.81 -1.93 11.42
C GLN A 74 -26.39 -1.36 11.57
N VAL A 75 -25.47 -2.16 12.09
CA VAL A 75 -24.03 -1.87 12.11
C VAL A 75 -23.55 -2.01 10.66
N SER A 76 -23.00 -0.93 10.08
CA SER A 76 -22.42 -1.01 8.73
C SER A 76 -20.98 -1.49 8.83
N VAL A 77 -20.63 -2.56 8.11
CA VAL A 77 -19.28 -3.15 8.11
C VAL A 77 -18.71 -3.15 6.71
N GLN A 78 -17.46 -2.71 6.55
CA GLN A 78 -16.73 -2.79 5.29
C GLN A 78 -15.46 -3.62 5.50
N HIS A 79 -15.32 -4.71 4.74
CA HIS A 79 -14.15 -5.59 4.79
C HIS A 79 -13.07 -5.10 3.83
N LEU A 80 -11.84 -5.01 4.32
CA LEU A 80 -10.69 -4.45 3.60
C LEU A 80 -9.67 -5.54 3.26
N GLY A 81 -9.48 -6.54 4.13
CA GLY A 81 -8.57 -7.63 3.82
C GLY A 81 -8.78 -8.86 4.70
N LEU A 82 -8.40 -10.01 4.15
CA LEU A 82 -8.45 -11.29 4.82
C LEU A 82 -7.12 -12.01 4.58
N VAL A 83 -6.52 -12.56 5.63
CA VAL A 83 -5.24 -13.25 5.53
C VAL A 83 -5.17 -14.46 6.46
N ALA A 84 -4.64 -15.55 5.94
CA ALA A 84 -4.33 -16.74 6.71
C ALA A 84 -2.94 -16.63 7.34
N ASN A 85 -2.81 -17.04 8.60
CA ASN A 85 -1.50 -17.29 9.22
C ASN A 85 -1.31 -18.79 9.42
N GLY A 86 -0.56 -19.43 8.52
CA GLY A 86 -0.37 -20.87 8.53
C GLY A 86 -1.68 -21.64 8.36
N GLN A 87 -1.91 -22.64 9.20
CA GLN A 87 -3.13 -23.46 9.23
C GLN A 87 -3.99 -23.25 10.48
N ASP A 88 -3.63 -22.29 11.34
CA ASP A 88 -4.26 -22.12 12.65
C ASP A 88 -5.37 -21.07 12.61
N LYS A 89 -5.08 -19.88 12.06
CA LYS A 89 -5.96 -18.71 12.15
C LYS A 89 -6.11 -17.94 10.84
N VAL A 90 -7.27 -17.30 10.71
CA VAL A 90 -7.58 -16.29 9.71
C VAL A 90 -7.78 -14.96 10.42
N TYR A 91 -7.15 -13.91 9.89
CA TYR A 91 -7.34 -12.53 10.33
C TYR A 91 -8.17 -11.76 9.31
N ALA A 92 -9.17 -11.02 9.79
CA ALA A 92 -10.00 -10.14 8.98
C ALA A 92 -9.79 -8.68 9.41
N PHE A 93 -9.53 -7.80 8.45
CA PHE A 93 -9.36 -6.36 8.65
C PHE A 93 -10.55 -5.64 8.04
N PHE A 94 -11.22 -4.83 8.84
CA PHE A 94 -12.47 -4.18 8.45
C PHE A 94 -12.68 -2.89 9.24
N LYS A 95 -13.65 -2.09 8.80
CA LYS A 95 -14.17 -0.97 9.58
C LYS A 95 -15.66 -1.14 9.87
N GLU A 96 -16.08 -0.77 11.07
CA GLU A 96 -17.49 -0.81 11.48
C GLU A 96 -17.98 0.59 11.86
N LYS A 97 -19.23 0.90 11.52
CA LYS A 97 -19.94 2.11 11.96
C LYS A 97 -20.92 1.75 13.07
N HIS A 98 -20.71 2.28 14.29
CA HIS A 98 -21.61 2.02 15.41
C HIS A 98 -22.92 2.83 15.30
N PRO A 99 -24.05 2.28 15.75
CA PRO A 99 -25.33 3.00 15.80
C PRO A 99 -25.30 4.15 16.82
N ALA A 100 -26.20 5.13 16.62
CA ALA A 100 -26.17 6.51 17.11
C ALA A 100 -26.24 6.77 18.65
N GLU A 101 -25.82 5.83 19.51
CA GLU A 101 -25.94 5.94 20.98
C GLU A 101 -24.59 5.99 21.73
N SER A 102 -23.44 6.07 21.03
CA SER A 102 -22.11 6.23 21.64
C SER A 102 -21.51 7.61 21.35
N LEU A 103 -20.51 8.04 22.11
CA LEU A 103 -19.71 9.25 21.81
C LEU A 103 -18.93 9.15 20.48
N GLU A 104 -18.81 7.93 19.94
CA GLU A 104 -18.21 7.61 18.64
C GLU A 104 -19.30 7.27 17.59
N SER A 105 -20.54 7.66 17.87
CA SER A 105 -21.65 7.52 16.93
C SER A 105 -21.31 8.24 15.63
N ASP A 106 -21.65 7.61 14.52
CA ASP A 106 -21.33 8.03 13.16
C ASP A 106 -19.88 7.90 12.67
N MET A 107 -18.90 7.52 13.50
CA MET A 107 -17.53 7.28 13.05
C MET A 107 -17.33 5.83 12.57
N TRP A 108 -16.58 5.68 11.48
CA TRP A 108 -16.04 4.37 11.09
C TRP A 108 -14.83 4.02 11.95
N LEU A 109 -14.91 2.91 12.66
CA LEU A 109 -13.87 2.43 13.55
C LEU A 109 -13.13 1.23 12.95
N PRO A 110 -11.78 1.17 13.06
CA PRO A 110 -10.99 0.15 12.40
C PRO A 110 -10.75 -1.04 13.33
N PHE A 111 -10.88 -2.25 12.79
CA PHE A 111 -10.78 -3.49 13.55
C PHE A 111 -9.94 -4.54 12.83
N VAL A 112 -9.34 -5.40 13.65
CA VAL A 112 -8.88 -6.72 13.24
C VAL A 112 -9.68 -7.76 14.02
N ALA A 113 -10.14 -8.80 13.34
CA ALA A 113 -10.70 -9.99 13.96
C ALA A 113 -9.81 -11.21 13.70
N GLN A 114 -9.89 -12.18 14.60
CA GLN A 114 -9.30 -13.51 14.42
C GLN A 114 -10.37 -14.59 14.50
N VAL A 115 -10.21 -15.63 13.69
CA VAL A 115 -11.02 -16.86 13.72
C VAL A 115 -10.08 -18.05 13.51
N CYS A 116 -10.31 -19.14 14.23
CA CYS A 116 -9.56 -20.37 14.05
C CYS A 116 -10.05 -21.12 12.80
N MET A 117 -9.13 -21.59 11.95
CA MET A 117 -9.48 -22.33 10.74
C MET A 117 -10.21 -23.65 11.01
N ALA A 118 -9.95 -24.26 12.17
CA ALA A 118 -10.57 -25.51 12.59
C ALA A 118 -11.92 -25.32 13.31
N ASP A 119 -12.43 -24.08 13.40
CA ASP A 119 -13.71 -23.79 14.03
C ASP A 119 -14.86 -24.45 13.26
N LYS A 120 -15.66 -25.25 13.97
CA LYS A 120 -16.78 -26.01 13.42
C LYS A 120 -18.14 -25.37 13.72
N GLY A 121 -18.13 -24.18 14.32
CA GLY A 121 -19.30 -23.56 14.91
C GLY A 121 -19.75 -24.22 16.20
N GLY A 122 -20.85 -23.72 16.76
CA GLY A 122 -21.45 -24.21 18.00
C GLY A 122 -22.35 -25.42 17.81
N ASN A 123 -23.00 -25.86 18.90
CA ASN A 123 -23.98 -26.94 18.83
C ASN A 123 -25.34 -26.45 18.31
N LYS A 124 -26.25 -27.39 18.02
CA LYS A 124 -27.60 -27.10 17.47
C LYS A 124 -28.41 -26.06 18.26
N ASN A 125 -28.15 -25.89 19.55
CA ASN A 125 -28.92 -24.97 20.39
C ASN A 125 -28.27 -23.58 20.49
N ILE A 126 -26.96 -23.49 20.29
CA ILE A 126 -26.18 -22.27 20.49
C ILE A 126 -25.10 -22.16 19.42
N LEU A 127 -25.16 -21.11 18.61
CA LEU A 127 -24.17 -20.79 17.58
C LEU A 127 -24.03 -21.88 16.50
N GLU A 128 -25.10 -22.60 16.17
CA GLU A 128 -25.11 -23.50 15.01
C GLU A 128 -24.71 -22.71 13.75
N TYR A 129 -23.71 -23.21 13.01
CA TYR A 129 -23.11 -22.56 11.83
C TYR A 129 -22.47 -21.18 12.07
N ARG A 130 -22.26 -20.76 13.32
CA ARG A 130 -21.64 -19.47 13.68
C ARG A 130 -20.31 -19.65 14.39
N TRP A 131 -19.36 -18.75 14.13
CA TRP A 131 -18.02 -18.81 14.71
C TRP A 131 -18.02 -18.83 16.25
N THR A 132 -17.26 -19.78 16.81
CA THR A 132 -17.06 -19.96 18.25
C THR A 132 -15.69 -19.46 18.71
N THR A 133 -14.85 -19.01 17.78
CA THR A 133 -13.49 -18.51 18.05
C THR A 133 -13.27 -17.06 17.59
N HIS A 134 -14.33 -16.37 17.14
CA HIS A 134 -14.29 -14.99 16.68
C HIS A 134 -14.03 -14.00 17.83
N LEU A 135 -12.87 -13.35 17.80
CA LEU A 135 -12.57 -12.16 18.62
C LEU A 135 -12.27 -10.98 17.71
N LYS A 136 -12.59 -9.76 18.16
CA LYS A 136 -12.15 -8.53 17.49
C LYS A 136 -11.45 -7.55 18.43
N ALA A 137 -10.50 -6.80 17.88
CA ALA A 137 -9.71 -5.79 18.57
C ALA A 137 -9.63 -4.53 17.70
N ARG A 138 -9.71 -3.36 18.33
CA ARG A 138 -9.60 -2.07 17.63
C ARG A 138 -8.16 -1.80 17.20
N LEU A 139 -7.96 -1.39 15.96
CA LEU A 139 -6.67 -0.90 15.48
C LEU A 139 -6.46 0.56 15.91
N PHE A 140 -5.22 0.92 16.20
CA PHE A 140 -4.83 2.30 16.45
C PHE A 140 -3.68 2.67 15.52
N CYS A 141 -3.86 3.74 14.74
CA CYS A 141 -2.81 4.35 13.95
C CYS A 141 -2.66 5.83 14.35
N GLY A 142 -1.48 6.19 14.83
CA GLY A 142 -1.21 7.52 15.35
C GLY A 142 -0.07 7.52 16.35
N ASP A 143 0.21 8.70 16.89
CA ASP A 143 1.20 8.92 17.93
C ASP A 143 0.58 9.74 19.07
N ARG A 144 0.57 9.16 20.26
CA ARG A 144 -0.01 9.81 21.45
C ARG A 144 0.81 11.00 21.92
N ALA A 145 2.12 11.00 21.72
CA ALA A 145 2.97 12.09 22.16
C ALA A 145 2.69 13.37 21.36
N SER A 146 2.51 13.24 20.05
CA SER A 146 2.14 14.35 19.17
C SER A 146 0.64 14.61 19.05
N GLY A 147 -0.22 13.76 19.65
CA GLY A 147 -1.68 13.86 19.54
C GLY A 147 -2.24 13.49 18.16
N GLN A 148 -1.42 12.92 17.27
CA GLN A 148 -1.85 12.52 15.93
C GLN A 148 -2.65 11.22 15.98
N HIS A 149 -3.77 11.18 15.24
CA HIS A 149 -4.63 10.01 15.14
C HIS A 149 -5.29 9.91 13.76
N TYR A 150 -5.27 8.71 13.19
CA TYR A 150 -5.83 8.39 11.88
C TYR A 150 -6.87 7.28 12.06
N PRO A 151 -8.13 7.63 12.33
CA PRO A 151 -9.16 6.66 12.74
C PRO A 151 -9.71 5.83 11.58
N GLU A 152 -9.69 6.32 10.34
CA GLU A 152 -10.38 5.64 9.25
C GLU A 152 -9.46 4.67 8.52
N LEU A 153 -9.73 3.36 8.60
CA LEU A 153 -9.03 2.35 7.79
C LEU A 153 -9.49 2.42 6.33
N VAL A 154 -8.52 2.45 5.42
CA VAL A 154 -8.73 2.62 3.98
C VAL A 154 -8.40 1.35 3.21
N ASP A 155 -7.25 0.73 3.49
CA ASP A 155 -6.81 -0.49 2.82
C ASP A 155 -5.73 -1.22 3.64
N VAL A 156 -5.51 -2.51 3.37
CA VAL A 156 -4.47 -3.31 4.03
C VAL A 156 -3.71 -4.17 3.04
N SER A 157 -2.42 -4.36 3.28
CA SER A 157 -1.58 -5.29 2.54
C SER A 157 -0.69 -6.10 3.48
N PHE A 158 -0.39 -7.32 3.06
CA PHE A 158 0.22 -8.35 3.89
C PHE A 158 1.67 -8.60 3.47
N LEU A 159 2.58 -8.57 4.44
CA LEU A 159 3.97 -8.94 4.25
C LEU A 159 4.16 -10.38 4.73
N HIS A 160 4.62 -11.24 3.82
CA HIS A 160 4.94 -12.64 4.12
C HIS A 160 6.46 -12.83 4.21
N LYS A 161 6.90 -13.73 5.08
CA LYS A 161 8.26 -14.24 5.10
C LYS A 161 8.49 -15.20 3.93
N GLU A 162 9.74 -15.58 3.69
CA GLU A 162 10.10 -16.54 2.63
C GLU A 162 9.45 -17.92 2.83
N ASP A 163 9.21 -18.33 4.08
CA ASP A 163 8.50 -19.56 4.44
C ASP A 163 6.97 -19.48 4.24
N GLY A 164 6.46 -18.33 3.79
CA GLY A 164 5.04 -18.06 3.57
C GLY A 164 4.28 -17.61 4.82
N ALA A 165 4.92 -17.61 6.00
CA ALA A 165 4.29 -17.14 7.23
C ALA A 165 3.99 -15.64 7.16
N LEU A 166 2.88 -15.22 7.76
CA LEU A 166 2.50 -13.82 7.81
C LEU A 166 3.43 -13.09 8.79
N SER A 167 4.18 -12.11 8.30
CA SER A 167 5.15 -11.36 9.10
C SER A 167 4.55 -10.10 9.71
N ALA A 168 3.90 -9.29 8.87
CA ALA A 168 3.40 -7.98 9.25
C ALA A 168 2.24 -7.56 8.35
N VAL A 169 1.43 -6.62 8.85
CA VAL A 169 0.31 -6.02 8.12
C VAL A 169 0.54 -4.52 8.00
N TYR A 170 0.58 -4.03 6.77
CA TYR A 170 0.64 -2.60 6.48
C TYR A 170 -0.78 -2.12 6.22
N ALA A 171 -1.22 -1.16 7.01
CA ALA A 171 -2.58 -0.64 6.94
C ALA A 171 -2.54 0.86 6.67
N LEU A 172 -3.31 1.26 5.67
CA LEU A 172 -3.47 2.64 5.24
C LEU A 172 -4.68 3.26 5.93
N PHE A 173 -4.49 4.45 6.49
CA PHE A 173 -5.52 5.19 7.20
C PHE A 173 -5.67 6.63 6.70
N TRP A 174 -6.85 7.20 6.90
CA TRP A 174 -7.14 8.63 6.79
C TRP A 174 -7.49 9.25 8.14
N ASN A 175 -7.45 10.58 8.17
CA ASN A 175 -8.05 11.41 9.22
C ASN A 175 -9.07 12.41 8.65
N GLU A 176 -9.68 13.18 9.55
CA GLU A 176 -10.69 14.22 9.24
C GLU A 176 -10.19 15.25 8.20
N TRP A 177 -8.89 15.52 8.16
CA TRP A 177 -8.27 16.47 7.21
C TRP A 177 -7.83 15.83 5.90
N SER A 178 -8.28 14.60 5.60
CA SER A 178 -7.87 13.86 4.39
C SER A 178 -6.36 13.60 4.28
N MET A 179 -5.63 13.67 5.39
CA MET A 179 -4.23 13.24 5.45
C MET A 179 -4.18 11.73 5.61
N SER A 180 -3.15 11.12 5.03
CA SER A 180 -2.95 9.68 5.09
C SER A 180 -1.84 9.28 6.06
N ALA A 181 -2.00 8.13 6.68
CA ALA A 181 -0.95 7.47 7.43
C ALA A 181 -0.85 5.99 7.09
N VAL A 182 0.36 5.43 7.13
CA VAL A 182 0.58 3.99 7.04
C VAL A 182 1.12 3.50 8.37
N CYS A 183 0.42 2.56 9.01
CA CYS A 183 0.88 1.88 10.22
C CYS A 183 1.20 0.42 9.91
N VAL A 184 2.20 -0.12 10.62
CA VAL A 184 2.66 -1.50 10.44
C VAL A 184 2.37 -2.27 11.72
N TYR A 185 1.66 -3.39 11.62
CA TYR A 185 1.31 -4.23 12.75
C TYR A 185 2.05 -5.57 12.67
N SER A 186 2.70 -6.00 13.76
CA SER A 186 3.24 -7.35 13.85
C SER A 186 2.12 -8.34 14.19
N ILE A 187 2.24 -9.57 13.69
CA ILE A 187 1.28 -10.63 14.06
C ILE A 187 1.42 -11.00 15.53
N ASP A 188 2.62 -10.94 16.09
CA ASP A 188 2.88 -11.20 17.50
C ASP A 188 2.15 -10.21 18.41
N ASP A 189 2.12 -8.92 18.06
CA ASP A 189 1.39 -7.89 18.82
C ASP A 189 -0.12 -8.09 18.73
N ILE A 190 -0.63 -8.45 17.55
CA ILE A 190 -2.05 -8.77 17.36
C ILE A 190 -2.44 -9.97 18.24
N GLU A 191 -1.66 -11.05 18.19
CA GLU A 191 -1.90 -12.24 19.00
C GLU A 191 -1.79 -11.97 20.49
N LYS A 192 -0.80 -11.18 20.90
CA LYS A 192 -0.61 -10.79 22.30
C LYS A 192 -1.85 -10.07 22.81
N VAL A 193 -2.39 -9.11 22.07
CA VAL A 193 -3.64 -8.41 22.44
C VAL A 193 -4.78 -9.42 22.61
N PHE A 194 -4.97 -10.33 21.67
CA PHE A 194 -6.02 -11.35 21.78
C PHE A 194 -5.80 -12.35 22.92
N LYS A 195 -4.55 -12.63 23.32
CA LYS A 195 -4.20 -13.56 24.40
C LYS A 195 -4.27 -12.92 25.79
N THR A 196 -3.97 -11.62 25.93
CA THR A 196 -3.79 -11.00 27.25
C THR A 196 -4.85 -9.97 27.61
N SER A 197 -5.50 -9.35 26.63
CA SER A 197 -6.40 -8.22 26.91
C SER A 197 -7.67 -8.64 27.64
N ALA A 198 -8.22 -7.76 28.47
CA ALA A 198 -9.54 -7.93 29.05
C ALA A 198 -10.62 -7.81 27.95
N PHE A 199 -11.77 -8.43 28.17
CA PHE A 199 -12.94 -8.24 27.31
C PHE A 199 -13.71 -6.99 27.73
N LYS A 200 -14.23 -6.22 26.75
CA LYS A 200 -15.18 -5.16 27.04
C LYS A 200 -16.40 -5.74 27.76
N ALA A 201 -16.98 -4.96 28.67
CA ALA A 201 -18.02 -5.40 29.61
C ALA A 201 -19.05 -6.36 28.98
N ASN A 202 -18.84 -7.66 29.23
CA ASN A 202 -19.76 -8.73 28.86
C ASN A 202 -20.47 -9.16 30.15
N LYS A 203 -21.80 -9.29 30.10
CA LYS A 203 -22.59 -9.71 31.27
C LYS A 203 -22.36 -11.19 31.62
N ALA A 204 -21.80 -11.96 30.69
CA ALA A 204 -21.44 -13.36 30.92
C ALA A 204 -20.06 -13.46 31.61
N PRO A 205 -19.90 -14.34 32.61
CA PRO A 205 -18.60 -14.62 33.20
C PRO A 205 -17.64 -15.16 32.13
N VAL A 206 -16.37 -14.75 32.21
CA VAL A 206 -15.32 -15.25 31.31
C VAL A 206 -15.07 -16.73 31.65
N PRO A 207 -15.12 -17.66 30.67
CA PRO A 207 -14.85 -19.08 30.91
C PRO A 207 -13.40 -19.33 31.35
N ASP A 208 -13.15 -20.48 31.98
CA ASP A 208 -11.81 -20.90 32.44
C ASP A 208 -10.81 -21.01 31.27
N GLN A 209 -11.27 -21.60 30.16
CA GLN A 209 -10.54 -21.54 28.91
C GLN A 209 -10.77 -20.17 28.26
N ARG A 210 -9.69 -19.46 27.94
CA ARG A 210 -9.80 -18.16 27.29
C ARG A 210 -10.55 -18.27 25.94
N PRO A 211 -11.61 -17.48 25.72
CA PRO A 211 -12.30 -17.40 24.44
C PRO A 211 -11.36 -17.04 23.28
N GLY A 212 -11.62 -17.58 22.08
CA GLY A 212 -10.80 -17.35 20.89
C GLY A 212 -9.52 -18.21 20.79
N THR A 213 -9.33 -19.15 21.70
CA THR A 213 -8.28 -20.18 21.59
C THR A 213 -8.72 -21.28 20.61
N CYS A 214 -7.79 -21.77 19.78
CA CYS A 214 -8.08 -22.79 18.78
C CYS A 214 -8.09 -24.18 19.45
N THR A 215 -9.23 -24.56 20.02
CA THR A 215 -9.40 -25.83 20.74
C THR A 215 -10.44 -26.72 20.06
N TYR A 216 -10.31 -28.04 20.24
CA TYR A 216 -11.12 -29.02 19.50
C TYR A 216 -12.58 -29.12 20.00
N ASN A 217 -12.85 -28.69 21.24
CA ASN A 217 -14.11 -28.95 21.97
C ASN A 217 -15.02 -27.73 22.15
N SER A 218 -14.92 -26.71 21.30
CA SER A 218 -15.73 -25.48 21.44
C SER A 218 -17.25 -25.74 21.37
N GLN A 219 -17.71 -26.84 20.78
CA GLN A 219 -19.14 -27.20 20.66
C GLN A 219 -19.82 -27.66 21.96
N THR A 220 -19.06 -28.20 22.90
CA THR A 220 -19.62 -28.82 24.13
C THR A 220 -19.63 -27.88 25.33
N ASP A 221 -18.82 -26.83 25.30
CA ASP A 221 -18.72 -25.86 26.39
C ASP A 221 -19.83 -24.80 26.30
N LYS A 222 -20.89 -24.99 27.09
CA LYS A 222 -22.03 -24.06 27.14
C LYS A 222 -21.63 -22.66 27.62
N GLN A 223 -20.67 -22.53 28.53
CA GLN A 223 -20.25 -21.22 29.04
C GLN A 223 -19.49 -20.47 27.95
N MET A 224 -18.55 -21.14 27.27
CA MET A 224 -17.84 -20.60 26.11
C MET A 224 -18.83 -20.15 25.02
N LEU A 225 -19.74 -21.02 24.62
CA LEU A 225 -20.71 -20.71 23.57
C LEU A 225 -21.61 -19.52 23.93
N THR A 226 -22.06 -19.43 25.19
CA THR A 226 -22.85 -18.30 25.69
C THR A 226 -22.05 -17.00 25.67
N PHE A 227 -20.77 -17.05 26.04
CA PHE A 227 -19.88 -15.89 25.99
C PHE A 227 -19.66 -15.40 24.55
N MET A 228 -19.46 -16.33 23.62
CA MET A 228 -19.17 -16.05 22.20
C MET A 228 -20.38 -15.52 21.42
N GLN A 229 -21.62 -15.77 21.88
CA GLN A 229 -22.83 -15.25 21.26
C GLN A 229 -22.84 -13.72 21.09
N LYS A 230 -22.11 -13.01 21.96
CA LYS A 230 -22.03 -11.54 21.92
C LYS A 230 -20.88 -11.00 21.05
N GLN A 231 -20.14 -11.87 20.35
CA GLN A 231 -18.98 -11.51 19.54
C GLN A 231 -18.02 -10.59 20.31
N PRO A 232 -17.33 -11.14 21.33
CA PRO A 232 -16.58 -10.35 22.28
C PRO A 232 -15.49 -9.49 21.61
N GLU A 233 -15.41 -8.24 22.06
CA GLU A 233 -14.34 -7.30 21.72
C GLU A 233 -13.40 -7.16 22.92
N VAL A 234 -12.10 -7.11 22.65
CA VAL A 234 -11.10 -6.82 23.69
C VAL A 234 -10.94 -5.31 23.96
N VAL A 235 -10.49 -4.96 25.17
CA VAL A 235 -10.34 -3.56 25.60
C VAL A 235 -9.12 -2.89 24.96
N ASP A 236 -8.01 -3.62 24.87
CA ASP A 236 -6.76 -3.07 24.35
C ASP A 236 -6.82 -2.89 22.84
N ARG A 237 -6.24 -1.79 22.38
CA ARG A 237 -6.09 -1.50 20.95
C ARG A 237 -4.77 -2.09 20.45
N VAL A 238 -4.79 -2.68 19.26
CA VAL A 238 -3.57 -3.10 18.57
C VAL A 238 -2.85 -1.86 18.06
N ARG A 239 -1.58 -1.73 18.41
CA ARG A 239 -0.74 -0.58 18.06
C ARG A 239 0.31 -0.96 17.02
N SER A 240 0.82 0.06 16.34
CA SER A 240 1.94 -0.09 15.40
C SER A 240 3.13 -0.79 16.08
N MET A 241 3.88 -1.55 15.30
CA MET A 241 5.02 -2.35 15.73
C MET A 241 5.96 -1.52 16.61
N ASN A 242 6.38 -2.08 17.75
CA ASN A 242 7.23 -1.42 18.74
C ASN A 242 6.68 -0.08 19.28
N ASN A 243 5.38 0.18 19.12
CA ASN A 243 4.76 1.48 19.42
C ASN A 243 5.40 2.67 18.67
N ALA A 244 6.02 2.42 17.51
CA ALA A 244 6.77 3.44 16.76
C ALA A 244 5.90 4.53 16.10
N GLY A 245 4.57 4.39 16.15
CA GLY A 245 3.64 5.27 15.42
C GLY A 245 3.56 4.93 13.94
N PRO A 246 3.06 5.85 13.09
CA PRO A 246 2.96 5.63 11.66
C PRO A 246 4.33 5.61 10.96
N LEU A 247 4.53 4.65 10.04
CA LEU A 247 5.69 4.58 9.15
C LEU A 247 5.76 5.77 8.18
N LEU A 248 4.59 6.18 7.69
CA LEU A 248 4.41 7.31 6.78
C LEU A 248 3.27 8.18 7.28
N VAL A 249 3.47 9.49 7.27
CA VAL A 249 2.43 10.52 7.37
C VAL A 249 2.52 11.40 6.14
N SER A 250 1.40 11.65 5.47
CA SER A 250 1.37 12.42 4.23
C SER A 250 0.12 13.29 4.14
N GLN A 251 0.28 14.47 3.54
CA GLN A 251 -0.85 15.33 3.15
C GLN A 251 -1.56 14.81 1.89
N HIS A 252 -0.98 13.81 1.20
CA HIS A 252 -1.67 13.15 0.10
C HIS A 252 -2.75 12.21 0.63
N ARG A 253 -3.85 12.11 -0.12
CA ARG A 253 -4.93 11.17 0.14
C ARG A 253 -4.72 9.91 -0.69
N TYR A 254 -4.25 8.84 -0.05
CA TYR A 254 -3.99 7.55 -0.69
C TYR A 254 -5.23 6.63 -0.65
N THR A 255 -5.44 5.78 -1.65
CA THR A 255 -6.64 4.93 -1.75
C THR A 255 -6.38 3.43 -1.65
N HIS A 256 -5.21 2.96 -2.09
CA HIS A 256 -4.83 1.54 -2.05
C HIS A 256 -3.37 1.41 -1.65
N ILE A 257 -3.02 0.25 -1.08
CA ILE A 257 -1.66 -0.12 -0.70
C ILE A 257 -1.32 -1.51 -1.24
N LEU A 258 -0.18 -1.63 -1.92
CA LEU A 258 0.41 -2.93 -2.25
C LEU A 258 1.83 -3.01 -1.70
N LEU A 259 2.27 -4.22 -1.40
CA LEU A 259 3.63 -4.48 -0.91
C LEU A 259 4.43 -5.32 -1.88
N ASP A 260 5.72 -5.04 -1.91
CA ASP A 260 6.72 -5.91 -2.50
C ASP A 260 7.98 -6.00 -1.63
N THR A 261 8.80 -7.00 -1.93
CA THR A 261 10.08 -7.21 -1.26
C THR A 261 11.17 -7.30 -2.32
N ALA A 262 12.22 -6.52 -2.10
CA ALA A 262 13.40 -6.42 -2.95
C ALA A 262 14.63 -6.60 -2.07
N HIS A 263 15.31 -7.73 -2.21
CA HIS A 263 16.33 -8.17 -1.26
C HIS A 263 15.77 -8.17 0.18
N THR A 264 16.32 -7.37 1.07
CA THR A 264 15.90 -7.23 2.47
C THR A 264 14.97 -6.03 2.72
N HIS A 265 14.57 -5.30 1.66
CA HIS A 265 13.79 -4.06 1.76
C HIS A 265 12.34 -4.27 1.35
N THR A 266 11.43 -3.61 2.06
CA THR A 266 10.00 -3.58 1.74
C THR A 266 9.66 -2.32 0.96
N LEU A 267 8.95 -2.50 -0.15
CA LEU A 267 8.42 -1.43 -1.00
C LEU A 267 6.90 -1.38 -0.88
N LEU A 268 6.37 -0.16 -0.78
CA LEU A 268 4.95 0.13 -0.79
C LEU A 268 4.61 0.83 -2.12
N TYR A 269 3.50 0.44 -2.72
CA TYR A 269 2.87 1.17 -3.82
C TYR A 269 1.56 1.76 -3.33
N LEU A 270 1.50 3.08 -3.24
CA LEU A 270 0.37 3.82 -2.71
C LEU A 270 -0.31 4.60 -3.82
N SER A 271 -1.55 4.25 -4.17
CA SER A 271 -2.33 5.04 -5.15
C SER A 271 -2.87 6.30 -4.50
N LEU A 272 -2.94 7.39 -5.25
CA LEU A 272 -3.54 8.65 -4.83
C LEU A 272 -4.91 8.82 -5.46
N VAL A 273 -5.80 9.57 -4.79
CA VAL A 273 -7.09 10.03 -5.37
C VAL A 273 -6.95 10.78 -6.70
N SER A 274 -5.75 11.30 -6.98
CA SER A 274 -5.43 12.03 -8.20
C SER A 274 -5.12 11.13 -9.42
N GLY A 275 -5.10 9.81 -9.25
CA GLY A 275 -4.75 8.86 -10.31
C GLY A 275 -3.27 8.54 -10.44
N ARG A 276 -2.45 8.97 -9.48
CA ARG A 276 -1.00 8.74 -9.44
C ARG A 276 -0.66 7.62 -8.48
N VAL A 277 0.55 7.07 -8.56
CA VAL A 277 1.03 6.04 -7.64
C VAL A 277 2.40 6.42 -7.09
N HIS A 278 2.55 6.42 -5.77
CA HIS A 278 3.86 6.57 -5.13
C HIS A 278 4.49 5.21 -4.89
N LYS A 279 5.75 5.06 -5.30
CA LYS A 279 6.64 3.99 -4.86
C LYS A 279 7.40 4.46 -3.63
N VAL A 280 7.28 3.74 -2.53
CA VAL A 280 7.80 4.16 -1.23
C VAL A 280 8.63 3.05 -0.62
N LEU A 281 9.82 3.38 -0.15
CA LEU A 281 10.70 2.51 0.61
C LEU A 281 10.34 2.56 2.10
N ASP A 282 10.12 1.40 2.70
CA ASP A 282 10.16 1.25 4.16
C ASP A 282 11.63 1.20 4.61
N ASN A 283 12.12 2.34 5.12
CA ASN A 283 13.51 2.47 5.57
C ASN A 283 13.65 2.40 7.10
N LYS A 284 12.92 1.48 7.78
CA LYS A 284 12.93 1.15 9.24
C LYS A 284 12.68 2.31 10.21
N THR A 285 13.38 3.42 10.03
CA THR A 285 13.31 4.70 10.74
C THR A 285 12.23 5.63 10.16
N ARG A 286 12.10 5.72 8.83
CA ARG A 286 11.11 6.60 8.16
C ARG A 286 10.91 6.19 6.72
N ALA A 287 9.67 6.23 6.22
CA ALA A 287 9.41 6.00 4.80
C ALA A 287 10.10 7.03 3.88
N PHE A 288 10.52 6.59 2.68
CA PHE A 288 11.10 7.44 1.63
C PHE A 288 10.37 7.25 0.30
N ILE A 289 9.86 8.32 -0.30
CA ILE A 289 9.12 8.25 -1.58
C ILE A 289 10.16 8.22 -2.71
N ILE A 290 10.34 7.07 -3.36
CA ILE A 290 11.32 6.89 -4.44
C ILE A 290 10.83 7.57 -5.73
N ALA A 291 9.57 7.35 -6.09
CA ALA A 291 9.04 7.80 -7.38
C ALA A 291 7.53 8.02 -7.36
N GLU A 292 7.05 8.88 -8.25
CA GLU A 292 5.63 9.06 -8.59
C GLU A 292 5.38 8.58 -10.02
N TYR A 293 4.54 7.57 -10.18
CA TYR A 293 4.04 7.13 -11.47
C TYR A 293 2.75 7.86 -11.82
N ARG A 294 2.60 8.20 -13.10
CA ARG A 294 1.39 8.77 -13.70
C ARG A 294 0.89 7.81 -14.78
N PRO A 295 0.13 6.76 -14.39
CA PRO A 295 -0.27 5.70 -15.32
C PRO A 295 -1.17 6.23 -16.44
N PHE A 296 -2.05 7.19 -16.13
CA PHE A 296 -3.03 7.73 -17.06
C PHE A 296 -2.61 9.09 -17.62
N THR A 297 -2.94 9.35 -18.89
CA THR A 297 -2.71 10.65 -19.52
C THR A 297 -3.58 11.75 -18.89
N ASP A 298 -4.85 11.43 -18.68
CA ASP A 298 -5.80 12.29 -17.97
C ASP A 298 -5.92 11.89 -16.51
N LYS A 299 -6.32 12.84 -15.64
CA LYS A 299 -6.66 12.51 -14.25
C LYS A 299 -7.81 11.51 -14.22
N ALA A 300 -7.55 10.32 -13.69
CA ALA A 300 -8.53 9.25 -13.54
C ALA A 300 -8.46 8.65 -12.14
N HIS A 301 -9.60 8.23 -11.60
CA HIS A 301 -9.63 7.52 -10.33
C HIS A 301 -9.10 6.10 -10.51
N ILE A 302 -8.15 5.69 -9.66
CA ILE A 302 -7.65 4.31 -9.62
C ILE A 302 -8.70 3.44 -8.94
N LEU A 303 -9.23 2.44 -9.66
CA LEU A 303 -10.22 1.51 -9.13
C LEU A 303 -9.56 0.33 -8.40
N ASP A 304 -8.46 -0.17 -8.95
CA ASP A 304 -7.69 -1.27 -8.37
C ASP A 304 -6.25 -1.26 -8.87
N MET A 305 -5.35 -1.88 -8.08
CA MET A 305 -3.95 -2.10 -8.41
C MET A 305 -3.56 -3.55 -8.17
N ILE A 306 -2.80 -4.13 -9.08
CA ILE A 306 -2.23 -5.47 -8.94
C ILE A 306 -0.74 -5.45 -9.27
N LEU A 307 0.09 -5.96 -8.37
CA LEU A 307 1.52 -6.10 -8.61
C LEU A 307 1.86 -7.55 -8.98
N HIS A 308 2.36 -7.74 -10.20
CA HIS A 308 2.98 -9.00 -10.59
C HIS A 308 4.45 -9.01 -10.15
N LYS A 309 4.68 -9.47 -8.91
CA LYS A 309 6.00 -9.48 -8.26
C LYS A 309 7.11 -10.15 -9.11
N PRO A 310 6.91 -11.31 -9.77
CA PRO A 310 7.98 -11.95 -10.52
C PRO A 310 8.54 -11.12 -11.68
N THR A 311 7.69 -10.32 -12.36
CA THR A 311 8.12 -9.47 -13.49
C THR A 311 8.18 -7.99 -13.13
N ARG A 312 7.96 -7.65 -11.85
CA ARG A 312 7.93 -6.27 -11.34
C ARG A 312 7.09 -5.34 -12.22
N LYS A 313 5.89 -5.80 -12.60
CA LYS A 313 4.91 -4.99 -13.36
C LYS A 313 3.71 -4.68 -12.49
N LEU A 314 3.40 -3.40 -12.35
CA LEU A 314 2.23 -2.90 -11.66
C LEU A 314 1.12 -2.62 -12.69
N TYR A 315 -0.02 -3.27 -12.53
CA TYR A 315 -1.20 -3.04 -13.33
C TYR A 315 -2.14 -2.11 -12.56
N VAL A 316 -2.51 -0.99 -13.17
CA VAL A 316 -3.37 0.04 -12.57
C VAL A 316 -4.60 0.21 -13.44
N SER A 317 -5.79 0.11 -12.84
CA SER A 317 -7.06 0.19 -13.56
C SER A 317 -7.82 1.47 -13.25
N SER A 318 -8.50 2.00 -14.26
CA SER A 318 -9.51 3.06 -14.14
C SER A 318 -10.82 2.59 -14.78
N SER A 319 -11.84 3.45 -14.80
CA SER A 319 -13.10 3.16 -15.49
C SER A 319 -12.97 3.07 -17.02
N LYS A 320 -11.85 3.51 -17.60
CA LYS A 320 -11.65 3.59 -19.05
C LYS A 320 -10.59 2.62 -19.58
N GLU A 321 -9.55 2.35 -18.79
CA GLU A 321 -8.37 1.64 -19.26
C GLU A 321 -7.61 0.96 -18.12
N VAL A 322 -6.75 0.02 -18.50
CA VAL A 322 -5.77 -0.63 -17.62
C VAL A 322 -4.38 -0.37 -18.17
N VAL A 323 -3.50 0.16 -17.33
CA VAL A 323 -2.12 0.52 -17.69
C VAL A 323 -1.14 -0.37 -16.95
N GLN A 324 -0.16 -0.90 -17.69
CA GLN A 324 0.98 -1.59 -17.13
C GLN A 324 2.13 -0.61 -16.90
N VAL A 325 2.61 -0.54 -15.66
CA VAL A 325 3.75 0.28 -15.24
C VAL A 325 4.91 -0.65 -14.90
N ASP A 326 6.06 -0.37 -15.48
CA ASP A 326 7.31 -1.01 -15.10
C ASP A 326 7.87 -0.34 -13.85
N VAL A 327 7.90 -1.05 -12.72
CA VAL A 327 8.37 -0.51 -11.44
C VAL A 327 9.87 -0.74 -11.22
N GLN A 328 10.55 -1.30 -12.23
CA GLN A 328 12.00 -1.58 -12.27
C GLN A 328 12.71 -0.83 -13.41
N SER A 329 12.16 0.30 -13.89
CA SER A 329 12.80 1.13 -14.93
C SER A 329 14.01 1.93 -14.39
N CYS A 330 15.10 1.27 -14.04
CA CYS A 330 16.30 1.87 -13.45
C CYS A 330 17.00 2.88 -14.35
N GLU A 331 16.88 2.73 -15.67
CA GLU A 331 17.43 3.64 -16.67
C GLU A 331 16.87 5.07 -16.56
N LYS A 332 15.69 5.23 -15.93
CA LYS A 332 15.07 6.54 -15.71
C LYS A 332 15.79 7.39 -14.67
N TYR A 333 16.59 6.79 -13.78
CA TYR A 333 17.37 7.53 -12.80
C TYR A 333 18.52 8.30 -13.44
N GLY A 334 18.93 7.92 -14.65
CA GLY A 334 19.90 8.67 -15.43
C GLY A 334 21.26 7.98 -15.54
N PRO A 335 22.21 8.67 -16.20
CA PRO A 335 23.48 8.06 -16.61
C PRO A 335 24.62 8.31 -15.62
N GLN A 336 24.36 8.86 -14.43
CA GLN A 336 25.39 9.13 -13.41
C GLN A 336 25.23 8.16 -12.23
N CYS A 337 26.34 7.81 -11.61
CA CYS A 337 26.34 6.90 -10.45
C CYS A 337 25.57 7.51 -9.29
N GLU A 338 25.80 8.80 -9.05
CA GLU A 338 25.21 9.55 -7.95
C GLU A 338 23.69 9.63 -8.09
N ASP A 339 23.17 9.82 -9.31
CA ASP A 339 21.73 9.80 -9.57
C ASP A 339 21.11 8.44 -9.24
N CYS A 340 21.79 7.33 -9.61
CA CYS A 340 21.34 5.98 -9.34
C CYS A 340 21.34 5.65 -7.84
N VAL A 341 22.38 6.06 -7.11
CA VAL A 341 22.50 5.82 -5.66
C VAL A 341 21.53 6.69 -4.87
N LEU A 342 21.37 7.97 -5.24
CA LEU A 342 20.44 8.90 -4.59
C LEU A 342 18.97 8.51 -4.80
N ALA A 343 18.66 7.78 -5.87
CA ALA A 343 17.31 7.23 -6.08
C ALA A 343 16.88 6.27 -4.97
N ARG A 344 17.83 5.59 -4.32
CA ARG A 344 17.60 4.64 -3.21
C ARG A 344 16.57 3.57 -3.53
N ASP A 345 16.45 3.20 -4.80
CA ASP A 345 15.52 2.18 -5.27
C ASP A 345 16.16 0.78 -5.08
N PRO A 346 15.59 -0.09 -4.23
CA PRO A 346 16.10 -1.43 -3.99
C PRO A 346 16.25 -2.30 -5.24
N TYR A 347 15.48 -2.06 -6.30
CA TYR A 347 15.63 -2.84 -7.53
C TYR A 347 16.77 -2.36 -8.43
N CYS A 348 17.40 -1.22 -8.12
CA CYS A 348 18.33 -0.55 -9.02
C CYS A 348 19.69 -0.32 -8.38
N GLY A 349 20.75 -0.54 -9.15
CA GLY A 349 22.13 -0.33 -8.73
C GLY A 349 23.02 0.09 -9.90
N TRP A 350 24.15 0.69 -9.56
CA TRP A 350 25.12 1.18 -10.55
C TRP A 350 26.13 0.09 -10.90
N ASN A 351 26.28 -0.22 -12.20
CA ASN A 351 27.21 -1.25 -12.68
C ASN A 351 28.58 -0.72 -13.17
N GLY A 352 28.90 0.54 -12.87
CA GLY A 352 30.09 1.23 -13.38
C GLY A 352 29.84 2.07 -14.64
N HIS A 353 28.74 1.85 -15.36
CA HIS A 353 28.43 2.54 -16.63
C HIS A 353 27.03 3.14 -16.69
N GLN A 354 26.03 2.48 -16.11
CA GLN A 354 24.64 2.90 -16.12
C GLN A 354 23.89 2.35 -14.91
N CYS A 355 22.75 2.97 -14.59
CA CYS A 355 21.84 2.46 -13.58
C CYS A 355 21.03 1.30 -14.17
N VAL A 356 21.17 0.12 -13.56
CA VAL A 356 20.58 -1.15 -14.03
C VAL A 356 19.89 -1.87 -12.87
N GLU A 357 19.29 -3.02 -13.17
CA GLU A 357 18.80 -3.92 -12.14
C GLU A 357 19.89 -4.28 -11.12
N ALA A 358 19.56 -4.16 -9.83
CA ALA A 358 20.47 -4.41 -8.73
C ALA A 358 20.88 -5.89 -8.69
N THR A 359 22.18 -6.11 -8.53
CA THR A 359 22.78 -7.42 -8.29
C THR A 359 23.77 -7.32 -7.13
N SER A 360 24.37 -8.43 -6.71
CA SER A 360 25.43 -8.40 -5.69
C SER A 360 26.67 -7.61 -6.10
N GLU A 361 26.85 -7.33 -7.40
CA GLU A 361 28.01 -6.61 -7.94
C GLU A 361 27.73 -5.12 -8.19
N THR A 362 26.46 -4.70 -8.18
CA THR A 362 26.11 -3.29 -8.39
C THR A 362 26.37 -2.45 -7.14
N LEU A 363 26.87 -1.24 -7.33
CA LEU A 363 27.01 -0.24 -6.27
C LEU A 363 25.63 0.35 -5.94
N GLN A 364 25.23 0.28 -4.67
CA GLN A 364 23.93 0.74 -4.20
C GLN A 364 24.02 1.10 -2.71
N ASP A 365 23.29 2.13 -2.29
CA ASP A 365 23.03 2.39 -0.88
C ASP A 365 21.56 2.81 -0.69
N VAL A 366 20.71 1.83 -0.40
CA VAL A 366 19.26 2.02 -0.21
C VAL A 366 18.97 2.77 1.10
N GLU A 367 19.68 2.42 2.18
CA GLU A 367 19.37 2.90 3.52
C GLU A 367 19.69 4.38 3.68
N LYS A 368 20.82 4.86 3.15
CA LYS A 368 21.21 6.27 3.28
C LYS A 368 21.25 7.03 1.97
N GLY A 369 21.43 6.38 0.82
CA GLY A 369 21.65 7.09 -0.45
C GLY A 369 22.97 7.87 -0.44
N ASP A 370 24.02 7.29 0.13
CA ASP A 370 25.35 7.87 0.21
C ASP A 370 26.04 7.81 -1.16
N HIS A 371 25.93 8.91 -1.92
CA HIS A 371 26.56 9.04 -3.22
C HIS A 371 28.10 9.00 -3.19
N THR A 372 28.75 9.10 -2.02
CA THR A 372 30.23 9.07 -1.93
C THR A 372 30.83 7.70 -2.26
N ILE A 373 30.02 6.64 -2.28
CA ILE A 373 30.42 5.31 -2.75
C ILE A 373 30.72 5.28 -4.26
N CYS A 374 30.23 6.28 -4.99
CA CYS A 374 30.58 6.48 -6.38
C CYS A 374 32.04 6.93 -6.46
N LEU A 375 32.91 6.04 -6.94
CA LEU A 375 34.28 6.40 -7.27
C LEU A 375 34.22 7.53 -8.30
N SER A 376 34.71 8.70 -7.92
CA SER A 376 34.77 9.91 -8.75
C SER A 376 35.66 9.68 -9.97
N SER A 377 35.12 8.98 -10.97
CA SER A 377 35.83 8.67 -12.20
C SER A 377 35.07 9.23 -13.38
N LYS A 378 35.72 10.22 -13.98
CA LYS A 378 35.41 11.00 -15.19
C LYS A 378 34.74 12.33 -14.89
N GLU A 379 35.42 13.39 -15.36
CA GLU A 379 34.89 14.73 -15.56
C GLU A 379 33.39 14.66 -15.84
N HIS A 380 32.57 15.25 -14.98
CA HIS A 380 31.18 15.50 -15.33
C HIS A 380 31.21 16.28 -16.63
N LYS A 381 30.87 15.63 -17.75
CA LYS A 381 30.77 16.30 -19.04
C LYS A 381 29.79 17.43 -18.86
N GLU A 382 30.27 18.67 -18.91
CA GLU A 382 29.38 19.82 -18.81
C GLU A 382 28.28 19.66 -19.89
N PRO A 383 27.01 19.86 -19.53
CA PRO A 383 25.93 19.74 -20.48
C PRO A 383 26.18 20.69 -21.65
N ARG A 384 25.94 20.19 -22.88
CA ARG A 384 26.13 20.96 -24.11
C ARG A 384 25.34 22.27 -24.01
N SER A 385 26.02 23.40 -24.18
CA SER A 385 25.38 24.72 -24.13
C SER A 385 24.52 24.97 -25.34
N ILE A 386 23.26 25.36 -25.11
CA ILE A 386 22.36 25.80 -26.19
C ILE A 386 22.56 27.31 -26.39
N SER A 387 22.83 27.72 -27.64
CA SER A 387 23.07 29.12 -27.98
C SER A 387 21.79 29.86 -28.34
N ALA A 388 21.64 31.09 -27.82
CA ALA A 388 20.51 31.96 -28.13
C ALA A 388 20.96 33.31 -28.73
N PRO A 389 20.41 33.74 -29.88
CA PRO A 389 20.76 34.99 -30.54
C PRO A 389 20.10 36.24 -29.92
N LEU A 390 20.71 37.41 -30.14
CA LEU A 390 20.21 38.72 -29.71
C LEU A 390 18.84 39.04 -30.32
N GLY A 391 17.96 39.69 -29.55
CA GLY A 391 16.65 40.16 -30.00
C GLY A 391 15.56 39.09 -30.04
N PHE A 392 15.88 37.82 -29.79
CA PHE A 392 14.92 36.71 -29.72
C PHE A 392 14.48 36.43 -28.28
N SER A 393 13.30 35.84 -28.13
CA SER A 393 12.82 35.29 -26.85
C SER A 393 13.43 33.91 -26.60
N VAL A 394 13.87 33.64 -25.38
CA VAL A 394 14.50 32.36 -25.01
C VAL A 394 13.82 31.77 -23.79
N PHE A 395 13.33 30.54 -23.92
CA PHE A 395 12.77 29.76 -22.82
C PHE A 395 13.74 28.66 -22.38
N MET A 396 14.37 28.84 -21.23
CA MET A 396 15.36 27.94 -20.67
C MET A 396 14.70 27.00 -19.67
N ARG A 397 14.59 25.72 -20.04
CA ARG A 397 14.01 24.67 -19.19
C ARG A 397 15.09 23.91 -18.43
N CYS A 398 14.98 23.85 -17.11
CA CYS A 398 15.80 22.92 -16.32
C CYS A 398 15.10 21.57 -16.18
N PRO A 399 15.75 20.45 -16.53
CA PRO A 399 15.18 19.13 -16.29
C PRO A 399 15.20 18.84 -14.79
N VAL A 400 14.02 18.56 -14.23
CA VAL A 400 13.86 18.14 -12.83
C VAL A 400 13.91 16.61 -12.77
N SER A 401 15.01 16.08 -12.27
CA SER A 401 15.25 14.63 -12.08
C SER A 401 14.79 14.14 -10.70
N SER A 402 15.05 14.91 -9.64
CA SER A 402 14.67 14.60 -8.27
C SER A 402 13.74 15.66 -7.70
N ARG A 403 12.70 15.24 -6.96
CA ARG A 403 11.84 16.16 -6.20
C ARG A 403 12.32 16.38 -4.77
N HIS A 404 13.41 15.73 -4.37
CA HIS A 404 14.06 15.94 -3.08
C HIS A 404 15.22 16.94 -3.14
N ALA A 405 15.63 17.31 -4.36
CA ALA A 405 16.71 18.23 -4.60
C ALA A 405 16.24 19.69 -4.65
N GLU A 406 17.15 20.60 -4.33
CA GLU A 406 16.98 22.03 -4.52
C GLU A 406 17.56 22.45 -5.87
N TYR A 407 16.81 23.28 -6.60
CA TYR A 407 17.20 23.74 -7.94
C TYR A 407 17.47 25.24 -7.94
N THR A 408 18.58 25.63 -8.54
CA THR A 408 18.99 27.04 -8.64
C THR A 408 19.46 27.38 -10.05
N TRP A 409 19.08 28.57 -10.50
CA TRP A 409 19.59 29.15 -11.74
C TRP A 409 20.71 30.14 -11.45
N HIS A 410 21.89 29.86 -11.97
CA HIS A 410 23.03 30.76 -11.94
C HIS A 410 23.04 31.58 -13.23
N ARG A 411 23.00 32.91 -13.10
CA ARG A 411 22.97 33.87 -14.21
C ARG A 411 24.28 34.67 -14.27
N PRO A 412 24.60 35.28 -15.42
CA PRO A 412 25.66 36.27 -15.52
C PRO A 412 25.51 37.36 -14.44
N GLY A 413 26.62 37.85 -13.88
CA GLY A 413 26.61 38.81 -12.77
C GLY A 413 26.46 38.21 -11.37
N ASN A 414 26.72 36.91 -11.20
CA ASN A 414 26.61 36.18 -9.91
C ASN A 414 25.20 36.22 -9.29
N ILE A 415 24.17 36.34 -10.12
CA ILE A 415 22.78 36.32 -9.67
C ILE A 415 22.32 34.85 -9.61
N THR A 416 21.86 34.42 -8.44
CA THR A 416 21.29 33.09 -8.22
C THR A 416 19.80 33.20 -7.93
N THR A 417 18.98 32.38 -8.59
CA THR A 417 17.52 32.32 -8.35
C THR A 417 17.13 30.90 -7.99
N THR A 418 16.52 30.71 -6.82
CA THR A 418 15.99 29.41 -6.38
C THR A 418 14.64 29.12 -7.05
N CYS A 419 14.47 27.88 -7.49
CA CYS A 419 13.23 27.39 -8.06
C CYS A 419 12.34 26.72 -7.01
N ASP A 420 11.05 27.03 -7.03
CA ASP A 420 10.06 26.26 -6.30
C ASP A 420 9.52 25.12 -7.16
N VAL A 421 10.25 24.00 -7.12
CA VAL A 421 9.93 22.80 -7.90
C VAL A 421 8.78 22.01 -7.28
N ILE A 422 8.53 22.18 -5.97
CA ILE A 422 7.49 21.44 -5.25
C ILE A 422 6.11 21.92 -5.71
N GLU A 423 5.90 23.23 -5.76
CA GLU A 423 4.61 23.80 -6.17
C GLU A 423 4.46 23.88 -7.68
N LYS A 424 5.48 24.35 -8.40
CA LYS A 424 5.36 24.67 -9.83
C LYS A 424 5.68 23.48 -10.75
N SER A 425 6.29 22.41 -10.22
CA SER A 425 6.79 21.27 -11.00
C SER A 425 7.72 21.66 -12.16
N GLU A 426 8.22 22.89 -12.16
CA GLU A 426 8.97 23.50 -13.25
C GLU A 426 10.03 24.45 -12.68
N CYS A 427 11.23 24.39 -13.25
CA CYS A 427 12.32 25.31 -12.94
C CYS A 427 12.79 25.97 -14.24
N ASN A 428 12.00 26.95 -14.69
CA ASN A 428 12.15 27.56 -16.01
C ASN A 428 12.48 29.05 -15.90
N VAL A 429 13.31 29.54 -16.83
CA VAL A 429 13.62 30.97 -16.97
C VAL A 429 13.23 31.41 -18.38
N LEU A 430 12.45 32.49 -18.47
CA LEU A 430 12.10 33.14 -19.73
C LEU A 430 12.83 34.48 -19.82
N ILE A 431 13.52 34.69 -20.94
CA ILE A 431 13.99 36.01 -21.37
C ILE A 431 13.14 36.40 -22.58
N GLU A 432 12.27 37.40 -22.44
CA GLU A 432 11.35 37.80 -23.52
C GLU A 432 12.08 38.36 -24.74
N ARG A 433 13.21 39.03 -24.51
CA ARG A 433 14.07 39.56 -25.58
C ARG A 433 15.51 39.65 -25.07
N VAL A 434 16.41 38.85 -25.64
CA VAL A 434 17.83 38.85 -25.25
C VAL A 434 18.49 40.17 -25.66
N VAL A 435 19.02 40.90 -24.68
CA VAL A 435 19.86 42.10 -24.89
C VAL A 435 21.34 41.80 -24.58
N LEU A 436 22.23 42.75 -24.88
CA LEU A 436 23.68 42.58 -24.64
C LEU A 436 24.01 42.31 -23.15
N GLU A 437 23.27 42.92 -22.23
CA GLU A 437 23.44 42.74 -20.78
C GLU A 437 23.06 41.33 -20.30
N ASP A 438 22.18 40.63 -21.02
CA ASP A 438 21.84 39.23 -20.76
C ASP A 438 22.93 38.28 -21.23
N GLY A 439 24.03 38.79 -21.78
CA GLY A 439 25.12 38.00 -22.34
C GLY A 439 25.85 37.16 -21.31
N GLY A 440 25.93 35.85 -21.54
CA GLY A 440 26.78 34.96 -20.75
C GLY A 440 26.26 33.53 -20.67
N VAL A 441 26.71 32.81 -19.64
CA VAL A 441 26.35 31.40 -19.42
C VAL A 441 25.36 31.31 -18.27
N TYR A 442 24.20 30.72 -18.56
CA TYR A 442 23.17 30.37 -17.59
C TYR A 442 23.31 28.89 -17.26
N ARG A 443 23.39 28.55 -15.97
CA ARG A 443 23.47 27.15 -15.52
C ARG A 443 22.32 26.83 -14.59
N CYS A 444 21.66 25.70 -14.84
CA CYS A 444 20.76 25.11 -13.85
C CYS A 444 21.53 24.11 -13.01
N MET A 445 21.62 24.41 -11.72
CA MET A 445 22.27 23.59 -10.72
C MET A 445 21.23 22.85 -9.89
N GLU A 446 21.48 21.57 -9.65
CA GLU A 446 20.74 20.76 -8.69
C GLU A 446 21.65 20.42 -7.51
N GLU A 447 21.11 20.51 -6.30
CA GLU A 447 21.77 20.10 -5.06
C GLU A 447 20.88 19.12 -4.28
N GLU A 448 21.37 17.91 -4.03
CA GLU A 448 20.71 16.93 -3.15
C GLU A 448 21.73 16.32 -2.20
N ARG A 449 21.49 16.46 -0.89
CA ARG A 449 22.36 15.88 0.15
C ARG A 449 23.85 16.23 -0.02
N GLY A 450 24.13 17.46 -0.43
CA GLY A 450 25.49 17.97 -0.68
C GLY A 450 26.08 17.57 -2.04
N TYR A 451 25.45 16.68 -2.80
CA TYR A 451 25.81 16.42 -4.19
C TYR A 451 25.33 17.55 -5.08
N LYS A 452 26.24 18.19 -5.82
CA LYS A 452 25.95 19.30 -6.74
C LYS A 452 26.23 18.90 -8.18
N THR A 453 25.26 19.08 -9.06
CA THR A 453 25.42 18.77 -10.48
C THR A 453 24.80 19.83 -11.38
N ASN A 454 25.47 20.09 -12.51
CA ASN A 454 24.95 21.00 -13.54
C ASN A 454 24.04 20.20 -14.49
N ARG A 455 22.73 20.45 -14.42
CA ARG A 455 21.75 19.74 -15.23
C ARG A 455 21.59 20.28 -16.63
N ARG A 456 21.78 21.58 -16.82
CA ARG A 456 21.72 22.21 -18.15
C ARG A 456 22.41 23.56 -18.18
N SER A 457 23.14 23.81 -19.27
CA SER A 457 23.75 25.09 -19.58
C SER A 457 23.12 25.74 -20.82
N PHE A 458 22.94 27.05 -20.78
CA PHE A 458 22.56 27.89 -21.92
C PHE A 458 23.58 29.01 -22.09
N ARG A 459 23.80 29.44 -23.33
CA ARG A 459 24.69 30.56 -23.65
C ARG A 459 23.92 31.57 -24.50
N THR A 460 23.81 32.81 -24.04
CA THR A 460 23.18 33.90 -24.78
C THR A 460 24.25 34.70 -25.53
N ALA A 461 23.92 35.16 -26.73
CA ALA A 461 24.77 36.05 -27.51
C ALA A 461 24.74 37.44 -26.88
N GLY A 462 25.87 37.87 -26.33
CA GLY A 462 26.00 39.17 -25.64
C GLY A 462 27.30 39.31 -24.83
N GLY A 463 27.92 38.19 -24.43
CA GLY A 463 29.25 38.19 -23.81
C GLY A 463 30.36 38.05 -24.86
N LYS A 464 31.30 39.02 -24.88
CA LYS A 464 32.62 38.82 -25.48
C LYS A 464 33.39 37.72 -24.77
#